data_AF-A0AAF0M5E1-F1
#
_entry.id   AF-A0AAF0M5E1-F1
#
_cell.length_a   1.000
_cell.length_b   1.000
_cell.length_c   1.000
_cell.angle_alpha   90.00
_cell.angle_beta   90.00
_cell.angle_gamma   90.00
#
_symmetry.space_group_name_H-M   'P 1'
#
loop_
_entity.id
_entity.type
_entity.pdbx_description
1 polymer ?
#
loop_
_entity_poly.entity_id
_entity_poly.type
_entity_poly.pdbx_seq_one_letter_code
_entity_poly.pdbx_strand_id
1 'polypeptide(L)'
;MFGRRTPRPAAHDDSVGAVPSDVPVLGIGAVVRVVPSDRGDQWADDPIGLIVAPGGAQLAGYAGAGVRVAWVVEFDEPAYTTDGRGPFERATVQSRQLVPVPMEPETVDAGAS
;
A
#
# COMPACT_ATOMS: atom_id res chain seq x y z
N MET A 1 -48.09 -28.60 27.96
CA MET A 1 -47.02 -29.40 27.34
C MET A 1 -46.48 -28.60 26.16
N PHE A 2 -45.33 -27.93 26.30
CA PHE A 2 -44.77 -27.06 25.26
C PHE A 2 -43.54 -27.75 24.63
N GLY A 3 -43.61 -28.00 23.33
CA GLY A 3 -42.52 -28.61 22.57
C GLY A 3 -41.32 -27.67 22.50
N ARG A 4 -40.16 -28.15 22.94
CA ARG A 4 -38.88 -27.45 22.82
C ARG A 4 -38.46 -27.48 21.35
N ARG A 5 -38.53 -26.34 20.66
CA ARG A 5 -37.79 -26.16 19.40
C ARG A 5 -36.31 -26.00 19.77
N THR A 6 -35.48 -26.93 19.34
CA THR A 6 -34.02 -26.76 19.36
C THR A 6 -33.65 -25.56 18.48
N PRO A 7 -32.84 -24.60 18.97
CA PRO A 7 -32.28 -23.59 18.09
C PRO A 7 -31.33 -24.27 17.10
N ARG A 8 -31.56 -24.06 15.81
CA ARG A 8 -30.61 -24.39 14.75
C ARG A 8 -29.34 -23.58 15.00
N PRO A 9 -28.13 -24.17 14.98
CA PRO A 9 -26.92 -23.38 15.03
C PRO A 9 -26.91 -22.47 13.80
N ALA A 10 -26.89 -21.15 14.03
CA ALA A 10 -26.58 -20.20 12.98
C ALA A 10 -25.17 -20.54 12.51
N ALA A 11 -25.05 -20.93 11.23
CA ALA A 11 -23.76 -20.98 10.59
C ALA A 11 -23.12 -19.60 10.80
N HIS A 12 -21.96 -19.57 11.45
CA HIS A 12 -21.11 -18.39 11.42
C HIS A 12 -20.70 -18.28 9.96
N ASP A 13 -21.35 -17.36 9.26
CA ASP A 13 -20.98 -16.96 7.91
C ASP A 13 -19.63 -16.25 8.05
N ASP A 14 -18.55 -17.02 8.12
CA ASP A 14 -17.16 -16.56 8.00
C ASP A 14 -16.84 -16.12 6.56
N SER A 15 -17.84 -15.57 5.85
CA SER A 15 -17.64 -14.74 4.69
C SER A 15 -17.08 -13.40 5.18
N VAL A 16 -15.84 -13.41 5.67
CA VAL A 16 -14.97 -12.23 5.54
C VAL A 16 -14.91 -12.02 4.03
N GLY A 17 -15.79 -11.16 3.52
CA GLY A 17 -15.93 -10.92 2.10
C GLY A 17 -14.53 -10.75 1.55
N ALA A 18 -14.13 -11.65 0.65
CA ALA A 18 -12.83 -11.57 0.01
C ALA A 18 -12.77 -10.17 -0.59
N VAL A 19 -12.00 -9.28 0.06
CA VAL A 19 -11.65 -8.01 -0.53
C VAL A 19 -11.06 -8.38 -1.88
N PRO A 20 -11.57 -7.85 -3.00
CA PRO A 20 -11.01 -8.18 -4.30
C PRO A 20 -9.50 -7.94 -4.20
N SER A 21 -8.70 -8.99 -4.41
CA SER A 21 -7.24 -8.98 -4.30
C SER A 21 -6.55 -8.03 -5.30
N ASP A 22 -7.35 -7.28 -6.04
CA ASP A 22 -7.01 -6.43 -7.17
C ASP A 22 -6.95 -4.94 -6.79
N VAL A 23 -7.11 -4.60 -5.50
CA VAL A 23 -6.66 -3.31 -4.99
C VAL A 23 -5.20 -3.50 -4.58
N PRO A 24 -4.21 -3.04 -5.37
CA PRO A 24 -2.82 -3.21 -5.00
C PRO A 24 -2.58 -2.56 -3.63
N VAL A 25 -2.33 -3.39 -2.63
CA VAL A 25 -2.08 -2.95 -1.26
C VAL A 25 -0.66 -2.42 -1.22
N LEU A 26 -0.48 -1.20 -0.69
CA LEU A 26 0.87 -0.68 -0.42
C LEU A 26 1.58 -1.60 0.57
N GLY A 27 2.75 -2.10 0.18
CA GLY A 27 3.56 -3.01 0.97
C GLY A 27 4.97 -3.09 0.43
N ILE A 28 5.86 -3.72 1.20
CA ILE A 28 7.23 -3.98 0.76
C ILE A 28 7.19 -4.81 -0.53
N GLY A 29 7.96 -4.39 -1.53
CA GLY A 29 7.98 -4.99 -2.87
C GLY A 29 6.97 -4.40 -3.86
N ALA A 30 6.10 -3.48 -3.44
CA ALA A 30 5.20 -2.80 -4.37
C ALA A 30 5.95 -1.73 -5.18
N VAL A 31 5.79 -1.75 -6.50
CA VAL A 31 6.20 -0.66 -7.39
C VAL A 31 5.16 0.44 -7.32
N VAL A 32 5.60 1.67 -7.10
CA VAL A 32 4.75 2.83 -6.84
C VAL A 32 5.20 4.05 -7.64
N ARG A 33 4.22 4.84 -8.07
CA ARG A 33 4.42 6.21 -8.53
C ARG A 33 4.20 7.16 -7.37
N VAL A 34 5.09 8.13 -7.21
CA VAL A 34 4.89 9.23 -6.28
C VAL A 34 4.09 10.34 -6.95
N VAL A 35 2.93 10.65 -6.40
CA VAL A 35 2.02 11.69 -6.90
C VAL A 35 2.01 12.93 -6.00
N PRO A 36 1.68 14.12 -6.56
CA PRO A 36 1.53 15.34 -5.76
C PRO A 36 0.49 15.20 -4.64
N SER A 37 0.71 15.88 -3.52
CA SER A 37 -0.23 15.92 -2.39
C SER A 37 -0.15 17.25 -1.66
N ASP A 38 -1.22 17.60 -0.95
CA ASP A 38 -1.32 18.77 -0.07
C ASP A 38 -0.33 18.76 1.11
N ARG A 39 0.27 17.60 1.41
CA ARG A 39 1.19 17.40 2.52
C ARG A 39 2.32 16.44 2.13
N GLY A 40 3.53 16.75 2.60
CA GLY A 40 4.74 15.99 2.28
C GLY A 40 5.64 16.75 1.30
N ASP A 41 6.77 16.12 0.96
CA ASP A 41 7.67 16.67 -0.06
C ASP A 41 6.97 16.69 -1.42
N GLN A 42 7.22 17.74 -2.19
CA GLN A 42 6.73 17.88 -3.55
C GLN A 42 7.80 17.33 -4.50
N TRP A 43 7.47 16.28 -5.23
CA TRP A 43 8.39 15.57 -6.12
C TRP A 43 8.27 16.10 -7.55
N ALA A 44 9.40 16.23 -8.24
CA ALA A 44 9.44 16.54 -9.66
C ALA A 44 9.23 15.27 -10.47
N ASP A 45 8.58 15.39 -11.63
CA ASP A 45 8.49 14.33 -12.65
C ASP A 45 7.77 13.03 -12.24
N ASP A 46 6.97 13.05 -11.17
CA ASP A 46 6.18 11.92 -10.65
C ASP A 46 6.97 10.58 -10.60
N PRO A 47 8.04 10.51 -9.77
CA PRO A 47 9.05 9.46 -9.85
C PRO A 47 8.47 8.08 -9.51
N ILE A 48 9.06 7.05 -10.12
CA ILE A 48 8.73 5.65 -9.87
C ILE A 48 9.76 5.04 -8.92
N GLY A 49 9.31 4.16 -8.03
CA GLY A 49 10.21 3.41 -7.16
C GLY A 49 9.57 2.17 -6.55
N LEU A 50 10.37 1.45 -5.78
CA LEU A 50 10.00 0.25 -5.04
C LEU A 50 9.90 0.56 -3.55
N ILE A 51 8.83 0.13 -2.90
CA ILE A 51 8.76 0.17 -1.44
C ILE A 51 9.72 -0.90 -0.87
N VAL A 52 10.70 -0.47 -0.08
CA VAL A 52 11.72 -1.37 0.50
C VAL A 52 11.62 -1.53 2.02
N ALA A 53 10.97 -0.59 2.71
CA ALA A 53 10.77 -0.65 4.15
C ALA A 53 9.59 0.23 4.60
N PRO A 54 9.01 -0.01 5.79
CA PRO A 54 8.14 0.99 6.42
C PRO A 54 8.93 2.26 6.74
N GLY A 55 8.31 3.42 6.47
CA GLY A 55 8.79 4.71 6.97
C GLY A 55 8.62 4.70 8.50
N GLY A 56 9.69 5.04 9.22
CA GLY A 56 9.80 4.81 10.67
C GLY A 56 8.54 5.18 11.48
N ALA A 57 8.30 4.43 12.55
CA ALA A 57 7.10 4.54 13.38
C ALA A 57 6.89 5.98 13.89
N GLN A 58 5.96 6.73 13.28
CA GLN A 58 5.37 7.88 13.94
C GLN A 58 4.49 7.36 15.07
N LEU A 59 5.04 7.37 16.29
CA LEU A 59 4.39 7.13 17.60
C LEU A 59 2.91 6.72 17.49
N ALA A 60 2.67 5.49 17.04
CA ALA A 60 1.37 4.87 17.09
C ALA A 60 1.11 4.55 18.56
N GLY A 61 0.42 5.44 19.27
CA GLY A 61 0.25 5.31 20.72
C GLY A 61 -0.60 6.39 21.40
N TYR A 62 -0.79 7.56 20.78
CA TYR A 62 -1.78 8.52 21.28
C TYR A 62 -3.17 8.19 20.72
N ALA A 63 -4.14 7.99 21.61
CA ALA A 63 -5.55 7.95 21.23
C ALA A 63 -5.90 9.25 20.48
N GLY A 64 -6.27 9.13 19.20
CA GLY A 64 -6.57 10.25 18.32
C GLY A 64 -5.47 10.60 17.29
N ALA A 65 -4.26 10.06 17.43
CA ALA A 65 -3.24 10.15 16.39
C ALA A 65 -3.45 8.99 15.41
N GLY A 66 -4.18 9.24 14.32
CA GLY A 66 -4.35 8.24 13.25
C GLY A 66 -2.99 7.72 12.76
N VAL A 67 -2.93 6.43 12.43
CA VAL A 67 -1.71 5.79 11.92
C VAL A 67 -1.34 6.42 10.58
N ARG A 68 -0.43 7.40 10.59
CA ARG A 68 0.15 7.94 9.37
C ARG A 68 1.23 6.98 8.92
N VAL A 69 0.87 6.05 8.04
CA VAL A 69 1.85 5.17 7.42
C VAL A 69 2.62 5.99 6.38
N ALA A 70 3.94 5.94 6.47
CA ALA A 70 4.86 6.35 5.41
C ALA A 70 5.68 5.13 5.01
N TRP A 71 6.31 5.17 3.85
CA TRP A 71 7.09 4.08 3.29
C TRP A 71 8.43 4.60 2.81
N VAL A 72 9.47 3.82 2.98
CA VAL A 72 10.76 4.06 2.35
C VAL A 72 10.67 3.53 0.92
N VAL A 73 10.82 4.43 -0.04
CA VAL A 73 10.83 4.14 -1.48
C VAL A 73 12.25 4.29 -1.98
N GLU A 74 12.75 3.25 -2.65
CA GLU A 74 13.97 3.30 -3.46
C GLU A 74 13.54 3.62 -4.90
N PHE A 75 14.05 4.72 -5.45
CA PHE A 75 13.65 5.19 -6.75
C PHE A 75 14.38 4.44 -7.87
N ASP A 76 13.69 4.25 -9.00
CA ASP A 76 14.28 3.62 -10.20
C ASP A 76 15.34 4.54 -10.83
N GLU A 77 15.08 5.85 -10.79
CA GLU A 77 16.05 6.91 -11.13
C GLU A 77 16.17 7.89 -9.95
N PRO A 78 17.34 8.50 -9.71
CA PRO A 78 17.52 9.41 -8.59
C PRO A 78 16.59 10.63 -8.70
N ALA A 79 15.70 10.79 -7.74
CA ALA A 79 14.59 11.74 -7.80
C ALA A 79 14.94 13.12 -7.22
N TYR A 80 14.26 14.16 -7.71
CA TYR A 80 14.36 15.52 -7.19
C TYR A 80 13.02 15.99 -6.65
N THR A 81 13.08 16.89 -5.68
CA THR A 81 11.90 17.66 -5.25
C THR A 81 11.76 18.94 -6.09
N THR A 82 10.56 19.49 -6.16
CA THR A 82 10.28 20.70 -6.95
C THR A 82 10.99 21.95 -6.41
N ASP A 83 11.44 21.93 -5.17
CA ASP A 83 12.28 22.96 -4.56
C ASP A 83 13.79 22.78 -4.85
N GLY A 84 14.15 21.76 -5.63
CA GLY A 84 15.52 21.52 -6.10
C GLY A 84 16.40 20.66 -5.18
N ARG A 85 15.86 20.05 -4.12
CA ARG A 85 16.62 19.07 -3.32
C ARG A 85 16.74 17.74 -4.08
N GLY A 86 17.84 17.02 -3.83
CA GLY A 86 18.17 15.76 -4.49
C GLY A 86 19.59 15.81 -5.09
N PRO A 87 19.98 14.80 -5.88
CA PRO A 87 19.21 13.60 -6.20
C PRO A 87 19.03 12.68 -5.00
N PHE A 88 17.86 12.06 -4.88
CA PHE A 88 17.56 11.04 -3.87
C PHE A 88 17.46 9.68 -4.53
N GLU A 89 18.34 8.75 -4.16
CA GLU A 89 18.19 7.33 -4.48
C GLU A 89 17.05 6.69 -3.69
N ARG A 90 16.77 7.24 -2.51
CA ARG A 90 15.80 6.69 -1.56
C ARG A 90 15.22 7.78 -0.67
N ALA A 91 13.93 7.71 -0.38
CA ALA A 91 13.26 8.65 0.53
C ALA A 91 12.10 8.02 1.28
N THR A 92 11.71 8.64 2.40
CA THR A 92 10.46 8.29 3.09
C THR A 92 9.32 9.11 2.49
N VAL A 93 8.36 8.43 1.86
CA VAL A 93 7.22 9.03 1.16
C VAL A 93 5.93 8.65 1.90
N GLN A 94 4.99 9.57 1.98
CA GLN A 94 3.74 9.33 2.71
C GLN A 94 2.82 8.42 1.90
N SER A 95 2.12 7.46 2.53
CA SER A 95 1.27 6.49 1.81
C SER A 95 0.26 7.14 0.86
N ARG A 96 -0.23 8.34 1.17
CA ARG A 96 -1.19 9.07 0.32
C ARG A 96 -0.60 9.60 -1.00
N GLN A 97 0.73 9.69 -1.06
CA GLN A 97 1.46 10.08 -2.27
C GLN A 97 1.83 8.85 -3.11
N LEU A 98 1.54 7.63 -2.66
CA LEU A 98 1.94 6.40 -3.35
C LEU A 98 0.76 5.78 -4.05
N VAL A 99 0.83 5.74 -5.37
CA VAL A 99 -0.11 5.01 -6.21
C VAL A 99 0.61 3.78 -6.75
N PRO A 100 0.13 2.56 -6.47
CA PRO A 100 0.71 1.36 -7.04
C PRO A 100 0.67 1.40 -8.56
N VAL A 101 1.77 0.97 -9.18
CA VAL A 101 1.85 0.75 -10.63
C VAL A 101 1.40 -0.69 -10.88
N PRO A 102 0.38 -0.93 -11.73
CA PRO A 102 -0.01 -2.28 -12.09
C PRO A 102 1.17 -2.97 -12.78
N MET A 103 1.67 -4.03 -12.16
CA MET A 103 2.55 -4.97 -12.83
C MET A 103 1.61 -5.97 -13.51
N GLU A 104 1.56 -5.96 -14.85
CA GLU A 104 0.86 -7.05 -15.55
C GLU A 104 1.55 -8.36 -15.13
N PRO A 105 0.83 -9.32 -14.54
CA PRO A 105 1.44 -10.61 -14.24
C PRO A 105 1.86 -11.20 -15.58
N GLU A 106 3.16 -11.45 -15.75
CA GLU A 106 3.67 -12.18 -16.90
C GLU A 106 2.94 -13.54 -16.91
N THR A 107 1.96 -13.70 -17.79
CA THR A 107 1.28 -14.99 -17.99
C THR A 107 2.35 -15.92 -18.53
N VAL A 108 3.02 -16.64 -17.64
CA VAL A 108 3.88 -17.75 -18.01
C VAL A 108 2.97 -18.76 -18.71
N ASP A 109 2.98 -18.72 -20.05
CA ASP A 109 2.31 -19.72 -20.86
C ASP A 109 3.03 -21.04 -20.59
N ALA A 110 2.50 -21.79 -19.61
CA ALA A 110 2.88 -23.15 -19.34
C ALA A 110 2.38 -23.97 -20.53
N GLY A 111 3.13 -23.89 -21.65
CA GLY A 111 2.92 -24.68 -22.83
C GLY A 111 2.93 -26.14 -22.45
N ALA A 112 1.73 -26.71 -22.37
CA ALA A 112 1.54 -28.15 -22.29
C ALA A 112 2.12 -28.77 -23.56
N SER A 113 3.16 -29.59 -23.39
CA SER A 113 3.65 -30.52 -24.41
C SER A 113 2.65 -31.63 -24.68
#